data_AF-A0A951BEK5-F1
#
_entry.id   AF-A0A951BEK5-F1
#
_cell.length_a   1.000
_cell.length_b   1.000
_cell.length_c   1.000
_cell.angle_alpha   90.00
_cell.angle_beta   90.00
_cell.angle_gamma   90.00
#
_symmetry.space_group_name_H-M   'P 1'
#
loop_
_entity.id
_entity.type
_entity.pdbx_description
1 polymer ?
#
loop_
_entity_poly.entity_id
_entity_poly.type
_entity_poly.pdbx_seq_one_letter_code
_entity_poly.pdbx_strand_id
1 'polypeptide(L)'
;MATSPAPSACGGSRTAKSSRSEKCRRPTSTPSRRRSGNSRTFGGAAGGFAAAVRARAPARRDRSKGTASLKPHRYELAPGLEISRIVTGLWQVADMERDGLSLDLDAAAAAMADYADQGFDTFDMADHYGSAELIAGRFLAHRAAARGSKAIAFTKWCPAPGEMSAETVRAGVERSLGRLAVSKIDLMQLHWWTFEHPGYLDAMRELARLQQDGLIGELGVTNFDTNHLRVLIKHGIRIVSNQVSFSLLDRRAAEAMSAFCLEHGIRLLAYGTLAGGFLADQWVGAAEPPAPLIHDWSKMKYKRFVDAIGGWSVLQAILAALAQVAQKHAVSVSNVAARWVLDQPAVAAIIVGARLGEREHRADNLRISGLVLDDRDRARIDAALAKSVRLPGDCGDEYRRPPYLTASGDLSHHLETVPKVFRAAAYGTRCDRSRIDSGSMWEPICGYSRAVRVGNRILVSGTTATHGSGAIVCKGDVAGQTVYILDKIAASIASLGGSLGDVVRTRIYLRDARQWEAAARVHGAYFGAIRPANTLVEVSALIGEYDVEIEAEAVVA
;
A
#
# COMPACT_ATOMS: atom_id res chain seq x y z
N MET A 1 49.42 -26.88 -23.13
CA MET A 1 50.18 -28.07 -22.71
C MET A 1 50.72 -27.81 -21.32
N ALA A 2 50.35 -28.70 -20.36
CA ALA A 2 51.02 -29.05 -19.10
C ALA A 2 51.32 -27.93 -18.07
N THR A 3 51.12 -28.06 -16.76
CA THR A 3 50.58 -29.10 -15.84
C THR A 3 50.54 -28.46 -14.44
N SER A 4 49.58 -28.84 -13.59
CA SER A 4 49.51 -28.53 -12.15
C SER A 4 50.71 -29.09 -11.36
N PRO A 5 50.81 -28.77 -10.05
CA PRO A 5 50.27 -29.72 -9.06
C PRO A 5 49.60 -29.10 -7.82
N ALA A 6 48.76 -29.91 -7.18
CA ALA A 6 48.18 -29.72 -5.84
C ALA A 6 49.19 -30.06 -4.71
N PRO A 7 48.82 -29.84 -3.43
CA PRO A 7 48.56 -31.00 -2.57
C PRO A 7 47.37 -30.84 -1.59
N SER A 8 47.19 -31.87 -0.77
CA SER A 8 45.96 -32.50 -0.29
C SER A 8 45.65 -32.41 1.22
N ALA A 9 44.34 -32.40 1.52
CA ALA A 9 43.53 -33.02 2.58
C ALA A 9 44.10 -33.59 3.92
N CYS A 10 43.32 -33.33 5.00
CA CYS A 10 42.88 -34.22 6.11
C CYS A 10 41.74 -33.47 6.84
N GLY A 11 40.65 -34.01 7.41
CA GLY A 11 40.09 -35.34 7.65
C GLY A 11 38.89 -35.15 8.61
N GLY A 12 37.76 -35.81 8.38
CA GLY A 12 36.50 -35.57 9.11
C GLY A 12 36.22 -36.51 10.29
N SER A 13 35.14 -36.23 11.03
CA SER A 13 34.40 -37.23 11.81
C SER A 13 32.95 -36.83 12.01
N ARG A 14 32.02 -37.62 11.45
CA ARG A 14 30.60 -37.66 11.80
C ARG A 14 30.39 -38.81 12.80
N THR A 15 29.54 -38.61 13.80
CA THR A 15 29.03 -39.68 14.67
C THR A 15 27.57 -39.99 14.33
N ALA A 16 27.25 -41.27 14.39
CA ALA A 16 25.96 -41.89 14.12
C ALA A 16 25.37 -42.53 15.40
N LYS A 17 24.06 -42.80 15.40
CA LYS A 17 23.34 -43.93 16.04
C LYS A 17 21.89 -43.89 15.51
N SER A 18 21.47 -44.79 14.59
CA SER A 18 20.84 -46.12 14.80
C SER A 18 19.48 -46.03 15.51
N SER A 19 18.36 -46.68 15.13
CA SER A 19 18.13 -47.92 14.38
C SER A 19 16.63 -48.15 14.12
N ARG A 20 16.29 -48.85 13.01
CA ARG A 20 15.24 -49.90 12.77
C ARG A 20 13.86 -49.77 13.47
N SER A 21 12.69 -50.00 12.84
CA SER A 21 12.33 -51.17 12.01
C SER A 21 11.06 -50.99 11.16
N GLU A 22 11.09 -51.68 10.03
CA GLU A 22 10.07 -52.02 9.01
C GLU A 22 8.64 -52.38 9.44
N LYS A 23 7.65 -51.90 8.65
CA LYS A 23 6.68 -52.62 7.77
C LYS A 23 5.68 -53.57 8.46
N CYS A 24 4.37 -53.41 8.21
CA CYS A 24 3.64 -54.13 7.13
C CYS A 24 2.09 -54.00 7.23
N ARG A 25 1.48 -53.75 6.06
CA ARG A 25 0.22 -54.32 5.50
C ARG A 25 -1.19 -53.95 6.05
N ARG A 26 -1.97 -53.46 5.05
CA ARG A 26 -3.43 -53.32 4.85
C ARG A 26 -4.24 -54.65 5.07
N PRO A 27 -5.53 -54.75 4.64
CA PRO A 27 -6.78 -54.07 5.07
C PRO A 27 -7.90 -55.10 5.36
N THR A 28 -9.06 -54.70 5.93
CA THR A 28 -10.31 -55.48 5.77
C THR A 28 -11.58 -54.62 5.88
N SER A 29 -12.57 -55.08 5.14
CA SER A 29 -13.91 -54.56 4.80
C SER A 29 -15.01 -54.79 5.85
N THR A 30 -16.02 -53.90 5.82
CA THR A 30 -17.52 -54.03 5.95
C THR A 30 -18.15 -55.42 6.29
N PRO A 31 -19.44 -55.57 6.77
CA PRO A 31 -20.63 -54.70 6.58
C PRO A 31 -21.76 -54.70 7.68
N SER A 32 -22.88 -54.03 7.33
CA SER A 32 -24.29 -54.28 7.74
C SER A 32 -24.87 -53.35 8.83
N ARG A 33 -26.15 -52.93 8.84
CA ARG A 33 -27.37 -53.49 8.25
C ARG A 33 -28.52 -52.45 8.24
N ARG A 34 -29.48 -52.68 7.34
CA ARG A 34 -30.75 -51.94 7.07
C ARG A 34 -31.80 -52.03 8.19
N ARG A 35 -32.78 -51.11 8.18
CA ARG A 35 -34.27 -51.30 8.15
C ARG A 35 -34.96 -49.92 8.23
N SER A 36 -35.68 -49.41 7.22
CA SER A 36 -37.06 -49.71 6.76
C SER A 36 -38.18 -49.37 7.76
N GLY A 37 -39.13 -48.52 7.37
CA GLY A 37 -40.39 -48.31 8.07
C GLY A 37 -41.26 -47.24 7.42
N ASN A 38 -42.48 -47.59 7.02
CA ASN A 38 -43.32 -46.91 6.04
C ASN A 38 -44.54 -46.23 6.69
N SER A 39 -45.25 -45.42 5.88
CA SER A 39 -46.72 -45.25 5.82
C SER A 39 -47.54 -44.53 6.93
N ARG A 40 -48.06 -43.36 6.54
CA ARG A 40 -49.49 -42.99 6.29
C ARG A 40 -50.61 -43.36 7.30
N THR A 41 -51.23 -42.27 7.80
CA THR A 41 -52.68 -41.89 7.87
C THR A 41 -53.76 -42.79 8.48
N PHE A 42 -54.59 -42.20 9.36
CA PHE A 42 -56.08 -42.16 9.48
C PHE A 42 -56.39 -41.59 10.89
N GLY A 43 -57.40 -40.77 11.24
CA GLY A 43 -58.57 -40.18 10.59
C GLY A 43 -59.65 -39.88 11.67
N GLY A 44 -60.35 -38.74 11.58
CA GLY A 44 -61.65 -38.43 12.23
C GLY A 44 -61.62 -37.80 13.64
N ALA A 45 -62.51 -36.88 14.05
CA ALA A 45 -63.75 -36.37 13.45
C ALA A 45 -64.26 -35.08 14.15
N ALA A 46 -65.33 -34.52 13.55
CA ALA A 46 -66.27 -33.47 14.00
C ALA A 46 -65.84 -32.00 13.86
N GLY A 47 -66.60 -31.06 13.28
CA GLY A 47 -67.93 -31.06 12.68
C GLY A 47 -68.49 -29.62 12.72
N GLY A 48 -69.20 -29.18 11.67
CA GLY A 48 -70.24 -28.14 11.81
C GLY A 48 -70.08 -26.80 11.07
N PHE A 49 -71.00 -26.60 10.11
CA PHE A 49 -71.69 -25.35 9.71
C PHE A 49 -71.01 -24.25 8.85
N ALA A 50 -71.34 -24.33 7.56
CA ALA A 50 -71.95 -23.30 6.68
C ALA A 50 -71.59 -21.80 6.83
N ALA A 51 -71.05 -21.22 5.74
CA ALA A 51 -71.63 -20.05 5.05
C ALA A 51 -70.82 -19.74 3.77
N ALA A 52 -71.50 -19.71 2.62
CA ALA A 52 -70.91 -19.29 1.35
C ALA A 52 -70.81 -17.77 1.29
N VAL A 53 -69.59 -17.24 1.29
CA VAL A 53 -69.27 -15.84 0.97
C VAL A 53 -68.32 -15.85 -0.23
N ARG A 54 -68.79 -15.38 -1.39
CA ARG A 54 -67.93 -15.08 -2.54
C ARG A 54 -67.03 -13.89 -2.19
N ALA A 55 -65.81 -14.19 -1.76
CA ALA A 55 -64.76 -13.18 -1.60
C ALA A 55 -64.25 -12.76 -2.98
N ARG A 56 -64.47 -11.49 -3.36
CA ARG A 56 -63.71 -10.83 -4.43
C ARG A 56 -62.24 -10.84 -4.02
N ALA A 57 -61.39 -11.39 -4.88
CA ALA A 57 -59.94 -11.31 -4.74
C ALA A 57 -59.52 -9.83 -4.60
N PRO A 58 -58.66 -9.47 -3.62
CA PRO A 58 -58.13 -8.13 -3.56
C PRO A 58 -57.25 -7.92 -4.80
N ALA A 59 -57.51 -6.83 -5.53
CA ALA A 59 -56.69 -6.39 -6.64
C ALA A 59 -55.22 -6.35 -6.19
N ARG A 60 -54.36 -7.07 -6.92
CA ARG A 60 -52.91 -6.93 -6.82
C ARG A 60 -52.58 -5.44 -6.96
N ARG A 61 -52.24 -4.79 -5.85
CA ARG A 61 -51.55 -3.51 -5.89
C ARG A 61 -50.21 -3.78 -6.56
N ASP A 62 -50.12 -3.34 -7.81
CA ASP A 62 -48.90 -3.18 -8.54
C ASP A 62 -47.92 -2.35 -7.70
N ARG A 63 -46.97 -3.04 -7.05
CA ARG A 63 -45.80 -2.43 -6.42
C ARG A 63 -44.69 -2.35 -7.47
N SER A 64 -44.93 -1.59 -8.54
CA SER A 64 -43.89 -1.17 -9.49
C SER A 64 -43.66 0.34 -9.41
N LYS A 65 -43.60 0.89 -8.19
CA LYS A 65 -42.75 2.08 -7.98
C LYS A 65 -41.32 1.56 -7.87
N GLY A 66 -40.61 1.58 -8.99
CA GLY A 66 -39.20 1.20 -9.07
C GLY A 66 -38.40 1.93 -7.99
N THR A 67 -37.97 1.19 -6.97
CA THR A 67 -36.84 1.62 -6.16
C THR A 67 -35.66 1.65 -7.11
N ALA A 68 -35.19 2.84 -7.50
CA ALA A 68 -33.89 2.95 -8.16
C ALA A 68 -32.90 2.14 -7.31
N SER A 69 -32.22 1.16 -7.91
CA SER A 69 -31.25 0.38 -7.15
C SER A 69 -30.20 1.33 -6.59
N LEU A 70 -29.95 1.23 -5.29
CA LEU A 70 -28.88 2.00 -4.66
C LEU A 70 -27.58 1.68 -5.39
N LYS A 71 -26.83 2.72 -5.77
CA LYS A 71 -25.50 2.60 -6.36
C LYS A 71 -24.48 3.31 -5.47
N PRO A 72 -23.19 2.93 -5.54
CA PRO A 72 -22.14 3.71 -4.90
C PRO A 72 -22.16 5.15 -5.40
N HIS A 73 -21.90 6.10 -4.50
CA HIS A 73 -21.64 7.48 -4.92
C HIS A 73 -20.44 7.53 -5.86
N ARG A 74 -20.46 8.48 -6.79
CA ARG A 74 -19.37 8.69 -7.74
C ARG A 74 -18.53 9.92 -7.38
N TYR A 75 -17.32 9.98 -7.92
CA TYR A 75 -16.39 11.08 -7.73
C TYR A 75 -15.56 11.27 -9.00
N GLU A 76 -15.44 12.50 -9.49
CA GLU A 76 -14.54 12.82 -10.60
C GLU A 76 -13.11 12.94 -10.08
N LEU A 77 -12.32 11.87 -10.26
CA LEU A 77 -10.93 11.80 -9.77
C LEU A 77 -10.01 12.71 -10.59
N ALA A 78 -10.22 12.73 -11.91
CA ALA A 78 -9.56 13.60 -12.87
C ALA A 78 -10.54 13.91 -14.01
N PRO A 79 -10.29 14.93 -14.85
CA PRO A 79 -11.15 15.25 -15.99
C PRO A 79 -11.41 14.03 -16.88
N GLY A 80 -12.67 13.60 -16.96
CA GLY A 80 -13.05 12.41 -17.75
C GLY A 80 -12.78 11.05 -17.08
N LEU A 81 -12.34 11.03 -15.83
CA LEU A 81 -12.18 9.84 -15.00
C LEU A 81 -13.09 9.91 -13.76
N GLU A 82 -14.36 9.49 -13.93
CA GLU A 82 -15.33 9.40 -12.85
C GLU A 82 -15.39 7.99 -12.26
N ILE A 83 -15.18 7.88 -10.95
CA ILE A 83 -14.98 6.60 -10.25
C ILE A 83 -16.09 6.33 -9.23
N SER A 84 -16.31 5.06 -8.90
CA SER A 84 -17.04 4.69 -7.68
C SER A 84 -16.24 5.13 -6.45
N ARG A 85 -16.89 5.75 -5.47
CA ARG A 85 -16.29 6.08 -4.16
C ARG A 85 -16.03 4.84 -3.31
N ILE A 86 -16.57 3.69 -3.70
CA ILE A 86 -16.23 2.38 -3.14
C ILE A 86 -15.57 1.57 -4.25
N VAL A 87 -14.24 1.61 -4.28
CA VAL A 87 -13.42 0.87 -5.25
C VAL A 87 -13.29 -0.58 -4.80
N THR A 88 -13.45 -1.51 -5.74
CA THR A 88 -13.34 -2.95 -5.48
C THR A 88 -11.88 -3.38 -5.58
N GLY A 89 -11.26 -3.72 -4.46
CA GLY A 89 -9.87 -4.16 -4.40
C GLY A 89 -9.71 -5.67 -4.61
N LEU A 90 -8.75 -6.06 -5.45
CA LEU A 90 -8.50 -7.45 -5.85
C LEU A 90 -7.29 -8.09 -5.17
N TRP A 91 -6.69 -7.47 -4.14
CA TRP A 91 -5.52 -8.04 -3.45
C TRP A 91 -5.78 -9.43 -2.83
N GLN A 92 -7.04 -9.76 -2.53
CA GLN A 92 -7.40 -11.06 -1.97
C GLN A 92 -7.23 -12.21 -2.98
N VAL A 93 -7.14 -11.93 -4.28
CA VAL A 93 -6.77 -12.94 -5.29
C VAL A 93 -5.42 -13.57 -4.94
N ALA A 94 -4.43 -12.78 -4.52
CA ALA A 94 -3.12 -13.31 -4.11
C ALA A 94 -3.19 -14.19 -2.84
N ASP A 95 -4.10 -13.87 -1.90
CA ASP A 95 -4.36 -14.68 -0.70
C ASP A 95 -5.08 -15.99 -1.06
N MET A 96 -6.00 -15.95 -2.03
CA MET A 96 -6.76 -17.12 -2.51
C MET A 96 -5.91 -18.07 -3.35
N GLU A 97 -4.90 -17.57 -4.06
CA GLU A 97 -3.95 -18.35 -4.86
C GLU A 97 -2.71 -18.79 -4.06
N ARG A 98 -2.74 -18.60 -2.74
CA ARG A 98 -1.70 -19.07 -1.85
C ARG A 98 -1.60 -20.60 -1.91
N ASP A 99 -0.45 -21.13 -1.53
CA ASP A 99 -0.20 -22.57 -1.38
C ASP A 99 -0.38 -23.36 -2.71
N GLY A 100 -0.21 -22.67 -3.84
CA GLY A 100 -0.29 -23.26 -5.19
C GLY A 100 -1.72 -23.43 -5.71
N LEU A 101 -2.72 -22.84 -5.04
CA LEU A 101 -4.09 -22.80 -5.54
C LEU A 101 -4.18 -21.87 -6.76
N SER A 102 -5.08 -22.18 -7.67
CA SER A 102 -5.38 -21.34 -8.83
C SER A 102 -6.88 -21.11 -8.91
N LEU A 103 -7.27 -19.86 -9.21
CA LEU A 103 -8.66 -19.52 -9.42
C LEU A 103 -9.08 -19.86 -10.85
N ASP A 104 -10.34 -20.26 -11.00
CA ASP A 104 -11.00 -20.27 -12.31
C ASP A 104 -11.20 -18.81 -12.74
N LEU A 105 -10.44 -18.42 -13.77
CA LEU A 105 -10.41 -17.04 -14.24
C LEU A 105 -11.75 -16.60 -14.86
N ASP A 106 -12.52 -17.50 -15.46
CA ASP A 106 -13.82 -17.18 -16.06
C ASP A 106 -14.89 -17.02 -14.98
N ALA A 107 -14.89 -17.91 -13.99
CA ALA A 107 -15.79 -17.77 -12.83
C ALA A 107 -15.49 -16.49 -12.02
N ALA A 108 -14.21 -16.17 -11.81
CA ALA A 108 -13.81 -14.95 -11.12
C ALA A 108 -14.16 -13.68 -11.93
N ALA A 109 -14.01 -13.71 -13.26
CA ALA A 109 -14.42 -12.62 -14.14
C ALA A 109 -15.95 -12.42 -14.13
N ALA A 110 -16.73 -13.50 -14.07
CA ALA A 110 -18.18 -13.42 -13.92
C ALA A 110 -18.57 -12.79 -12.56
N ALA A 111 -17.88 -13.15 -11.47
CA ALA A 111 -18.08 -12.51 -10.18
C ALA A 111 -17.77 -11.00 -10.22
N MET A 112 -16.76 -10.55 -10.97
CA MET A 112 -16.51 -9.11 -11.19
C MET A 112 -17.64 -8.42 -11.94
N ALA A 113 -18.29 -9.09 -12.89
CA ALA A 113 -19.44 -8.55 -13.60
C ALA A 113 -20.61 -8.24 -12.66
N ASP A 114 -20.87 -9.11 -11.69
CA ASP A 114 -21.90 -8.88 -10.66
C ASP A 114 -21.62 -7.62 -9.82
N TYR A 115 -20.35 -7.32 -9.53
CA TYR A 115 -19.95 -6.06 -8.88
C TYR A 115 -20.25 -4.85 -9.76
N ALA A 116 -19.81 -4.89 -11.02
CA ALA A 116 -19.98 -3.79 -11.95
C ALA A 116 -21.47 -3.49 -12.23
N ASP A 117 -22.31 -4.51 -12.33
CA ASP A 117 -23.75 -4.35 -12.59
C ASP A 117 -24.50 -3.72 -11.41
N GLN A 118 -23.95 -3.83 -10.19
CA GLN A 118 -24.43 -3.12 -8.99
C GLN A 118 -23.80 -1.73 -8.82
N GLY A 119 -23.00 -1.27 -9.78
CA GLY A 119 -22.34 0.04 -9.77
C GLY A 119 -20.98 0.08 -9.09
N PHE A 120 -20.44 -1.06 -8.63
CA PHE A 120 -19.05 -1.18 -8.18
C PHE A 120 -18.13 -1.43 -9.38
N ASP A 121 -18.12 -0.49 -10.32
CA ASP A 121 -17.49 -0.60 -11.64
C ASP A 121 -16.05 -0.06 -11.70
N THR A 122 -15.46 0.28 -10.56
CA THR A 122 -14.06 0.71 -10.43
C THR A 122 -13.28 -0.36 -9.65
N PHE A 123 -12.25 -0.92 -10.26
CA PHE A 123 -11.47 -2.03 -9.72
C PHE A 123 -10.01 -1.62 -9.51
N ASP A 124 -9.42 -2.03 -8.39
CA ASP A 124 -8.02 -1.79 -8.04
C ASP A 124 -7.25 -3.10 -7.88
N MET A 125 -6.10 -3.18 -8.55
CA MET A 125 -5.22 -4.35 -8.53
C MET A 125 -3.74 -3.97 -8.62
N ALA A 126 -2.87 -4.94 -8.84
CA ALA A 126 -1.43 -4.76 -9.02
C ALA A 126 -0.86 -5.89 -9.86
N ASP A 127 0.29 -5.64 -10.48
CA ASP A 127 1.07 -6.63 -11.23
C ASP A 127 1.45 -7.88 -10.43
N HIS A 128 1.65 -7.74 -9.12
CA HIS A 128 2.02 -8.83 -8.20
C HIS A 128 0.84 -9.47 -7.45
N TYR A 129 -0.42 -9.05 -7.71
CA TYR A 129 -1.60 -9.66 -7.08
C TYR A 129 -2.05 -10.94 -7.80
N GLY A 130 -1.17 -11.94 -7.88
CA GLY A 130 -1.48 -13.22 -8.51
C GLY A 130 -2.04 -13.06 -9.93
N SER A 131 -3.20 -13.66 -10.19
CA SER A 131 -3.92 -13.57 -11.47
C SER A 131 -4.87 -12.37 -11.59
N ALA A 132 -4.88 -11.41 -10.67
CA ALA A 132 -5.89 -10.32 -10.62
C ALA A 132 -6.02 -9.54 -11.93
N GLU A 133 -4.92 -9.13 -12.57
CA GLU A 133 -4.96 -8.43 -13.87
C GLU A 133 -5.51 -9.34 -14.99
N LEU A 134 -5.23 -10.64 -14.96
CA LEU A 134 -5.75 -11.60 -15.94
C LEU A 134 -7.26 -11.80 -15.79
N ILE A 135 -7.74 -11.92 -14.55
CA ILE A 135 -9.18 -11.99 -14.24
C ILE A 135 -9.88 -10.72 -14.73
N ALA A 136 -9.33 -9.55 -14.38
CA ALA A 136 -9.87 -8.27 -14.81
C ALA A 136 -9.86 -8.13 -16.33
N GLY A 137 -8.80 -8.59 -17.02
CA GLY A 137 -8.75 -8.53 -18.48
C GLY A 137 -9.81 -9.39 -19.16
N ARG A 138 -10.08 -10.60 -18.66
CA ARG A 138 -11.20 -11.42 -19.15
C ARG A 138 -12.54 -10.73 -18.94
N PHE A 139 -12.76 -10.17 -17.75
CA PHE A 139 -13.97 -9.40 -17.43
C PHE A 139 -14.17 -8.21 -18.39
N LEU A 140 -13.12 -7.40 -18.61
CA LEU A 140 -13.18 -6.24 -19.50
C LEU A 140 -13.46 -6.64 -20.95
N ALA A 141 -12.84 -7.70 -21.44
CA ALA A 141 -13.09 -8.24 -22.78
C ALA A 141 -14.55 -8.68 -22.96
N HIS A 142 -15.09 -9.43 -21.98
CA HIS A 142 -16.50 -9.85 -22.00
C HIS A 142 -17.46 -8.65 -21.98
N ARG A 143 -17.17 -7.63 -21.17
CA ARG A 143 -18.02 -6.44 -21.04
C ARG A 143 -17.99 -5.56 -22.29
N ALA A 144 -16.82 -5.42 -22.93
CA ALA A 144 -16.67 -4.72 -24.20
C ALA A 144 -17.51 -5.38 -25.31
N ALA A 145 -17.52 -6.73 -25.37
CA ALA A 145 -18.36 -7.47 -26.31
C ALA A 145 -19.87 -7.29 -26.05
N ALA A 146 -20.26 -7.17 -24.79
CA ALA A 146 -21.66 -7.01 -24.37
C ALA A 146 -22.24 -5.59 -24.52
N ARG A 147 -21.46 -4.60 -24.99
CA ARG A 147 -21.84 -3.15 -25.04
C ARG A 147 -22.34 -2.59 -23.70
N GLY A 148 -21.80 -3.08 -22.57
CA GLY A 148 -22.15 -2.64 -21.22
C GLY A 148 -21.54 -1.28 -20.83
N SER A 149 -21.87 -0.77 -19.63
CA SER A 149 -21.26 0.46 -19.10
C SER A 149 -19.74 0.30 -18.95
N LYS A 150 -18.97 1.39 -19.12
CA LYS A 150 -17.51 1.34 -18.98
C LYS A 150 -17.13 1.00 -17.54
N ALA A 151 -16.45 -0.13 -17.35
CA ALA A 151 -15.74 -0.42 -16.10
C ALA A 151 -14.33 0.19 -16.16
N ILE A 152 -13.80 0.55 -14.99
CA ILE A 152 -12.53 1.24 -14.83
C ILE A 152 -11.54 0.31 -14.12
N ALA A 153 -10.34 0.19 -14.66
CA ALA A 153 -9.28 -0.63 -14.09
C ALA A 153 -8.08 0.21 -13.66
N PHE A 154 -7.82 0.21 -12.35
CA PHE A 154 -6.61 0.75 -11.75
C PHE A 154 -5.64 -0.40 -11.52
N THR A 155 -4.40 -0.25 -11.96
CA THR A 155 -3.34 -1.20 -11.62
C THR A 155 -2.15 -0.48 -11.00
N LYS A 156 -1.23 -1.29 -10.48
CA LYS A 156 0.02 -0.83 -9.88
C LYS A 156 1.17 -1.53 -10.57
N TRP A 157 2.23 -0.77 -10.81
CA TRP A 157 3.53 -1.31 -11.14
C TRP A 157 4.41 -1.29 -9.90
N CYS A 158 4.93 -2.45 -9.51
CA CYS A 158 5.75 -2.64 -8.33
C CYS A 158 7.14 -3.20 -8.72
N PRO A 159 7.98 -2.39 -9.38
CA PRO A 159 9.29 -2.85 -9.80
C PRO A 159 10.21 -3.12 -8.60
N ALA A 160 11.17 -4.02 -8.81
CA ALA A 160 12.34 -4.08 -7.95
C ALA A 160 13.13 -2.75 -8.07
N PRO A 161 13.68 -2.20 -6.97
CA PRO A 161 14.51 -1.02 -7.04
C PRO A 161 15.74 -1.25 -7.92
N GLY A 162 16.03 -0.30 -8.80
CA GLY A 162 17.12 -0.37 -9.74
C GLY A 162 17.05 0.74 -10.77
N GLU A 163 17.87 0.63 -11.81
CA GLU A 163 17.83 1.54 -12.96
C GLU A 163 16.47 1.44 -13.67
N MET A 164 15.85 2.59 -13.92
CA MET A 164 14.52 2.69 -14.54
C MET A 164 14.62 3.35 -15.92
N SER A 165 15.27 2.66 -16.86
CA SER A 165 15.34 3.10 -18.26
C SER A 165 13.95 3.10 -18.93
N ALA A 166 13.84 3.80 -20.06
CA ALA A 166 12.62 3.84 -20.86
C ALA A 166 12.13 2.44 -21.26
N GLU A 167 13.04 1.52 -21.58
CA GLU A 167 12.74 0.13 -21.93
C GLU A 167 12.17 -0.65 -20.73
N THR A 168 12.79 -0.51 -19.55
CA THR A 168 12.36 -1.17 -18.32
C THR A 168 10.95 -0.74 -17.93
N VAL A 169 10.67 0.57 -17.97
CA VAL A 169 9.37 1.14 -17.60
C VAL A 169 8.32 0.73 -18.63
N ARG A 170 8.62 0.83 -19.94
CA ARG A 170 7.71 0.39 -21.01
C ARG A 170 7.36 -1.09 -20.90
N ALA A 171 8.33 -1.97 -20.67
CA ALA A 171 8.08 -3.40 -20.50
C ALA A 171 7.16 -3.69 -19.30
N GLY A 172 7.29 -2.91 -18.21
CA GLY A 172 6.38 -2.97 -17.07
C GLY A 172 4.94 -2.62 -17.45
N VAL A 173 4.74 -1.52 -18.17
CA VAL A 173 3.41 -1.07 -18.62
C VAL A 173 2.79 -2.02 -19.65
N GLU A 174 3.57 -2.48 -20.64
CA GLU A 174 3.11 -3.42 -21.67
C GLU A 174 2.69 -4.77 -21.10
N ARG A 175 3.37 -5.24 -20.05
CA ARG A 175 2.96 -6.44 -19.31
C ARG A 175 1.56 -6.27 -18.71
N SER A 176 1.28 -5.14 -18.06
CA SER A 176 -0.05 -4.86 -17.49
C SER A 176 -1.11 -4.67 -18.57
N LEU A 177 -0.81 -3.95 -19.66
CA LEU A 177 -1.69 -3.80 -20.82
C LEU A 177 -2.10 -5.17 -21.38
N GLY A 178 -1.13 -6.06 -21.59
CA GLY A 178 -1.35 -7.41 -22.10
C GLY A 178 -2.19 -8.27 -21.15
N ARG A 179 -1.90 -8.23 -19.84
CA ARG A 179 -2.66 -8.99 -18.82
C ARG A 179 -4.10 -8.50 -18.69
N LEU A 180 -4.32 -7.19 -18.74
CA LEU A 180 -5.64 -6.56 -18.74
C LEU A 180 -6.36 -6.63 -20.09
N ALA A 181 -5.68 -7.05 -21.16
CA ALA A 181 -6.22 -7.07 -22.52
C ALA A 181 -6.81 -5.71 -22.97
N VAL A 182 -6.15 -4.61 -22.60
CA VAL A 182 -6.57 -3.24 -22.97
C VAL A 182 -5.45 -2.51 -23.72
N SER A 183 -5.84 -1.54 -24.55
CA SER A 183 -4.89 -0.64 -25.23
C SER A 183 -4.45 0.54 -24.37
N LYS A 184 -5.18 0.83 -23.28
CA LYS A 184 -4.91 1.94 -22.37
C LYS A 184 -5.33 1.58 -20.94
N ILE A 185 -4.45 1.81 -19.98
CA ILE A 185 -4.73 1.65 -18.54
C ILE A 185 -5.42 2.94 -18.04
N ASP A 186 -6.54 2.85 -17.32
CA ASP A 186 -7.25 4.05 -16.84
C ASP A 186 -6.43 4.82 -15.79
N LEU A 187 -5.83 4.13 -14.82
CA LEU A 187 -4.90 4.70 -13.82
C LEU A 187 -3.74 3.73 -13.55
N MET A 188 -2.51 4.17 -13.80
CA MET A 188 -1.29 3.45 -13.44
C MET A 188 -0.69 4.05 -12.18
N GLN A 189 -0.47 3.22 -11.16
CA GLN A 189 0.07 3.65 -9.87
C GLN A 189 1.48 3.09 -9.63
N LEU A 190 2.44 3.93 -9.27
CA LEU A 190 3.79 3.44 -8.91
C LEU A 190 3.88 3.08 -7.42
N HIS A 191 4.33 1.86 -7.13
CA HIS A 191 4.87 1.49 -5.83
C HIS A 191 6.40 1.54 -5.85
N TRP A 192 7.01 2.01 -4.77
CA TRP A 192 8.47 2.06 -4.65
C TRP A 192 8.94 1.61 -3.28
N TRP A 193 10.00 0.81 -3.19
CA TRP A 193 10.37 0.15 -1.93
C TRP A 193 11.21 1.02 -0.98
N THR A 194 12.14 1.81 -1.51
CA THR A 194 13.09 2.63 -0.71
C THR A 194 13.40 3.92 -1.44
N PHE A 195 13.29 5.05 -0.75
CA PHE A 195 13.50 6.35 -1.37
C PHE A 195 14.98 6.77 -1.44
N GLU A 196 15.85 6.09 -0.68
CA GLU A 196 17.31 6.17 -0.85
C GLU A 196 17.74 5.83 -2.28
N HIS A 197 17.00 4.93 -2.95
CA HIS A 197 17.20 4.67 -4.37
C HIS A 197 16.37 5.65 -5.23
N PRO A 198 17.00 6.57 -5.98
CA PRO A 198 16.31 7.68 -6.65
C PRO A 198 15.58 7.29 -7.94
N GLY A 199 15.69 6.04 -8.40
CA GLY A 199 15.09 5.55 -9.64
C GLY A 199 13.56 5.70 -9.75
N TYR A 200 12.86 5.98 -8.66
CA TYR A 200 11.43 6.33 -8.72
C TYR A 200 11.16 7.61 -9.52
N LEU A 201 12.11 8.56 -9.56
CA LEU A 201 12.01 9.78 -10.37
C LEU A 201 12.06 9.46 -11.86
N ASP A 202 12.99 8.59 -12.25
CA ASP A 202 13.12 8.12 -13.63
C ASP A 202 11.90 7.29 -14.05
N ALA A 203 11.46 6.38 -13.20
CA ALA A 203 10.23 5.60 -13.40
C ALA A 203 9.04 6.53 -13.65
N MET A 204 8.80 7.52 -12.78
CA MET A 204 7.66 8.42 -12.93
C MET A 204 7.79 9.34 -14.15
N ARG A 205 9.00 9.76 -14.53
CA ARG A 205 9.23 10.53 -15.77
C ARG A 205 8.85 9.72 -17.01
N GLU A 206 9.29 8.46 -17.08
CA GLU A 206 8.96 7.58 -18.20
C GLU A 206 7.48 7.17 -18.19
N LEU A 207 6.86 6.95 -17.03
CA LEU A 207 5.42 6.76 -16.93
C LEU A 207 4.64 7.97 -17.44
N ALA A 208 5.10 9.20 -17.17
CA ALA A 208 4.52 10.42 -17.73
C ALA A 208 4.67 10.50 -19.25
N ARG A 209 5.79 10.02 -19.80
CA ARG A 209 5.97 9.89 -21.25
C ARG A 209 4.99 8.88 -21.84
N LEU A 210 4.80 7.72 -21.20
CA LEU A 210 3.84 6.70 -21.64
C LEU A 210 2.38 7.14 -21.51
N GLN A 211 2.08 8.04 -20.58
CA GLN A 211 0.80 8.75 -20.51
C GLN A 211 0.59 9.64 -21.74
N GLN A 212 1.60 10.41 -22.15
CA GLN A 212 1.55 11.24 -23.36
C GLN A 212 1.43 10.39 -24.64
N ASP A 213 2.11 9.24 -24.69
CA ASP A 213 2.01 8.25 -25.77
C ASP A 213 0.61 7.57 -25.82
N GLY A 214 -0.26 7.80 -24.83
CA GLY A 214 -1.65 7.33 -24.80
C GLY A 214 -1.85 5.94 -24.20
N LEU A 215 -0.80 5.28 -23.69
CA LEU A 215 -0.85 3.96 -23.08
C LEU A 215 -1.44 4.00 -21.65
N ILE A 216 -1.36 5.17 -21.01
CA ILE A 216 -1.86 5.41 -19.65
C ILE A 216 -2.83 6.59 -19.68
N GLY A 217 -3.94 6.49 -18.95
CA GLY A 217 -4.91 7.57 -18.72
C GLY A 217 -4.41 8.56 -17.70
N GLU A 218 -4.36 8.12 -16.45
CA GLU A 218 -3.90 8.93 -15.32
C GLU A 218 -2.75 8.25 -14.57
N LEU A 219 -1.99 9.06 -13.83
CA LEU A 219 -0.90 8.61 -12.98
C LEU A 219 -1.23 8.78 -11.50
N GLY A 220 -0.97 7.72 -10.74
CA GLY A 220 -1.02 7.72 -9.29
C GLY A 220 0.28 7.19 -8.68
N VAL A 221 0.37 7.24 -7.37
CA VAL A 221 1.40 6.55 -6.59
C VAL A 221 0.74 5.75 -5.46
N THR A 222 1.47 4.82 -4.84
CA THR A 222 0.98 4.10 -3.67
C THR A 222 2.01 4.06 -2.56
N ASN A 223 1.56 4.32 -1.33
CA ASN A 223 2.37 4.37 -0.12
C ASN A 223 3.56 5.35 -0.23
N PHE A 224 3.41 6.45 -0.96
CA PHE A 224 4.35 7.57 -0.88
C PHE A 224 3.99 8.39 0.37
N ASP A 225 4.98 8.72 1.19
CA ASP A 225 4.81 9.69 2.25
C ASP A 225 4.74 11.13 1.69
N THR A 226 4.40 12.09 2.53
CA THR A 226 4.18 13.49 2.12
C THR A 226 5.44 14.11 1.54
N ASN A 227 6.61 13.77 2.08
CA ASN A 227 7.89 14.32 1.65
C ASN A 227 8.26 13.82 0.25
N HIS A 228 8.10 12.54 -0.03
CA HIS A 228 8.43 11.96 -1.32
C HIS A 228 7.37 12.25 -2.39
N LEU A 229 6.09 12.37 -2.00
CA LEU A 229 5.06 12.91 -2.88
C LEU A 229 5.41 14.36 -3.25
N ARG A 230 5.86 15.18 -2.29
CA ARG A 230 6.34 16.55 -2.57
C ARG A 230 7.49 16.55 -3.57
N VAL A 231 8.46 15.65 -3.43
CA VAL A 231 9.58 15.58 -4.40
C VAL A 231 9.05 15.36 -5.82
N LEU A 232 8.11 14.44 -6.04
CA LEU A 232 7.53 14.22 -7.36
C LEU A 232 6.80 15.45 -7.91
N ILE A 233 5.92 16.05 -7.11
CA ILE A 233 5.11 17.20 -7.54
C ILE A 233 5.97 18.43 -7.81
N LYS A 234 6.94 18.72 -6.93
CA LYS A 234 7.84 19.87 -7.07
C LYS A 234 8.92 19.64 -8.13
N HIS A 235 9.18 18.40 -8.52
CA HIS A 235 9.94 18.08 -9.72
C HIS A 235 9.14 18.28 -11.02
N GLY A 236 7.83 18.49 -10.94
CA GLY A 236 6.96 18.79 -12.08
C GLY A 236 6.20 17.59 -12.63
N ILE A 237 6.11 16.48 -11.88
CA ILE A 237 5.37 15.29 -12.29
C ILE A 237 3.91 15.43 -11.84
N ARG A 238 2.98 15.39 -12.81
CA ARG A 238 1.53 15.42 -12.52
C ARG A 238 1.07 14.06 -12.00
N ILE A 239 0.40 14.07 -10.86
CA ILE A 239 -0.17 12.88 -10.21
C ILE A 239 -1.59 13.23 -9.78
N VAL A 240 -2.56 12.34 -9.99
CA VAL A 240 -3.96 12.58 -9.60
C VAL A 240 -4.32 11.91 -8.27
N SER A 241 -3.59 10.86 -7.88
CA SER A 241 -3.87 10.13 -6.65
C SER A 241 -2.66 9.57 -5.92
N ASN A 242 -2.79 9.44 -4.60
CA ASN A 242 -1.92 8.63 -3.76
C ASN A 242 -2.77 7.58 -3.02
N GLN A 243 -2.46 6.30 -3.22
CA GLN A 243 -3.14 5.21 -2.54
C GLN A 243 -2.40 4.83 -1.25
N VAL A 244 -3.03 5.06 -0.09
CA VAL A 244 -2.40 4.97 1.24
C VAL A 244 -3.25 4.20 2.25
N SER A 245 -2.60 3.65 3.28
CA SER A 245 -3.28 3.07 4.45
C SER A 245 -4.03 4.19 5.19
N PHE A 246 -5.35 4.06 5.32
CA PHE A 246 -6.15 5.03 6.06
C PHE A 246 -7.38 4.36 6.67
N SER A 247 -7.46 4.36 8.00
CA SER A 247 -8.60 3.85 8.76
C SER A 247 -8.75 4.59 10.09
N LEU A 248 -9.71 4.17 10.90
CA LEU A 248 -9.78 4.61 12.30
C LEU A 248 -8.55 4.19 13.13
N LEU A 249 -7.81 3.15 12.69
CA LEU A 249 -6.59 2.69 13.35
C LEU A 249 -5.33 3.41 12.84
N ASP A 250 -5.34 3.90 11.62
CA ASP A 250 -4.22 4.63 11.02
C ASP A 250 -4.70 5.96 10.45
N ARG A 251 -4.45 7.03 11.20
CA ARG A 251 -4.94 8.38 10.92
C ARG A 251 -3.87 9.31 10.35
N ARG A 252 -2.66 8.82 10.08
CA ARG A 252 -1.53 9.64 9.61
C ARG A 252 -1.85 10.32 8.27
N ALA A 253 -2.57 9.62 7.38
CA ALA A 253 -3.02 10.19 6.11
C ALA A 253 -3.95 11.41 6.25
N ALA A 254 -4.61 11.61 7.41
CA ALA A 254 -5.45 12.77 7.71
C ALA A 254 -4.66 14.05 8.02
N GLU A 255 -3.33 13.94 8.19
CA GLU A 255 -2.46 15.02 8.64
C GLU A 255 -1.79 15.73 7.45
N ALA A 256 -0.46 15.79 7.42
CA ALA A 256 0.32 16.48 6.40
C ALA A 256 0.00 16.00 4.98
N MET A 257 -0.23 14.69 4.81
CA MET A 257 -0.60 14.09 3.52
C MET A 257 -1.88 14.70 2.96
N SER A 258 -2.97 14.76 3.76
CA SER A 258 -4.24 15.34 3.30
C SER A 258 -4.10 16.82 2.95
N ALA A 259 -3.39 17.60 3.77
CA ALA A 259 -3.14 19.01 3.50
C ALA A 259 -2.39 19.20 2.17
N PHE A 260 -1.31 18.44 1.97
CA PHE A 260 -0.50 18.49 0.75
C PHE A 260 -1.30 18.07 -0.49
N CYS A 261 -2.09 16.99 -0.38
CA CYS A 261 -2.93 16.53 -1.48
C CYS A 261 -3.95 17.60 -1.90
N LEU A 262 -4.62 18.24 -0.95
CA LEU A 262 -5.60 19.30 -1.26
C LEU A 262 -4.95 20.53 -1.90
N GLU A 263 -3.78 20.94 -1.41
CA GLU A 263 -3.00 22.06 -1.97
C GLU A 263 -2.64 21.83 -3.45
N HIS A 264 -2.33 20.58 -3.80
CA HIS A 264 -1.83 20.21 -5.13
C HIS A 264 -2.86 19.53 -6.05
N GLY A 265 -4.14 19.50 -5.66
CA GLY A 265 -5.20 18.90 -6.47
C GLY A 265 -5.11 17.37 -6.60
N ILE A 266 -4.45 16.71 -5.66
CA ILE A 266 -4.30 15.25 -5.58
C ILE A 266 -5.38 14.70 -4.65
N ARG A 267 -5.82 13.47 -4.89
CA ARG A 267 -6.79 12.79 -4.01
C ARG A 267 -6.25 11.49 -3.43
N LEU A 268 -6.77 11.10 -2.27
CA LEU A 268 -6.42 9.86 -1.61
C LEU A 268 -7.37 8.74 -2.04
N LEU A 269 -6.77 7.59 -2.33
CA LEU A 269 -7.47 6.30 -2.42
C LEU A 269 -7.12 5.51 -1.15
N ALA A 270 -8.05 5.43 -0.23
CA ALA A 270 -7.81 4.85 1.10
C ALA A 270 -8.02 3.34 1.08
N TYR A 271 -6.95 2.56 1.28
CA TYR A 271 -7.08 1.12 1.53
C TYR A 271 -6.94 0.82 3.03
N GLY A 272 -7.33 -0.38 3.43
CA GLY A 272 -7.24 -0.79 4.83
C GLY A 272 -8.31 -0.17 5.72
N THR A 273 -9.29 0.51 5.13
CA THR A 273 -10.42 1.18 5.77
C THR A 273 -11.13 0.35 6.83
N LEU A 274 -11.25 -0.97 6.61
CA LEU A 274 -11.91 -1.91 7.52
C LEU A 274 -10.94 -2.70 8.41
N ALA A 275 -9.64 -2.36 8.40
CA ALA A 275 -8.59 -2.99 9.18
C ALA A 275 -8.59 -4.54 9.07
N GLY A 276 -8.61 -5.07 7.84
CA GLY A 276 -8.64 -6.53 7.60
C GLY A 276 -9.93 -7.21 8.06
N GLY A 277 -10.98 -6.43 8.35
CA GLY A 277 -12.25 -6.86 8.89
C GLY A 277 -12.34 -6.78 10.41
N PHE A 278 -11.37 -6.18 11.11
CA PHE A 278 -11.49 -5.91 12.55
C PHE A 278 -12.53 -4.83 12.87
N LEU A 279 -12.79 -3.91 11.95
CA LEU A 279 -13.84 -2.89 12.08
C LEU A 279 -15.19 -3.42 11.56
N ALA A 280 -15.67 -4.51 12.16
CA ALA A 280 -16.92 -5.18 11.77
C ALA A 280 -17.71 -5.67 12.99
N ASP A 281 -19.03 -5.85 12.83
CA ASP A 281 -19.98 -6.15 13.91
C ASP A 281 -19.59 -7.38 14.75
N GLN A 282 -19.04 -8.41 14.12
CA GLN A 282 -18.63 -9.66 14.79
C GLN A 282 -17.55 -9.47 15.87
N TRP A 283 -16.83 -8.35 15.86
CA TRP A 283 -15.77 -8.06 16.83
C TRP A 283 -16.25 -7.20 18.00
N VAL A 284 -17.46 -6.64 17.95
CA VAL A 284 -18.00 -5.81 19.03
C VAL A 284 -18.21 -6.65 20.28
N GLY A 285 -17.50 -6.32 21.37
CA GLY A 285 -17.54 -7.07 22.62
C GLY A 285 -16.83 -8.42 22.57
N ALA A 286 -16.19 -8.77 21.45
CA ALA A 286 -15.46 -10.03 21.32
C ALA A 286 -14.15 -9.99 22.11
N ALA A 287 -13.78 -11.13 22.69
CA ALA A 287 -12.44 -11.32 23.25
C ALA A 287 -11.38 -11.25 22.14
N GLU A 288 -10.16 -10.86 22.51
CA GLU A 288 -9.04 -10.85 21.58
C GLU A 288 -8.80 -12.27 21.04
N PRO A 289 -8.79 -12.47 19.71
CA PRO A 289 -8.52 -13.77 19.15
C PRO A 289 -7.07 -14.15 19.48
N PRO A 290 -6.80 -15.36 20.00
CA PRO A 290 -5.44 -15.82 20.21
C PRO A 290 -4.68 -15.84 18.87
N ALA A 291 -3.40 -15.49 18.89
CA ALA A 291 -2.55 -15.37 17.69
C ALA A 291 -2.66 -16.55 16.69
N PRO A 292 -2.78 -17.82 17.11
CA PRO A 292 -2.93 -18.96 16.20
C PRO A 292 -4.20 -18.94 15.34
N LEU A 293 -5.22 -18.11 15.61
CA LEU A 293 -6.48 -18.06 14.86
C LEU A 293 -6.50 -16.98 13.75
N ILE A 294 -5.45 -16.18 13.62
CA ILE A 294 -5.33 -15.15 12.58
C ILE A 294 -4.51 -15.72 11.41
N HIS A 295 -5.19 -16.23 10.38
CA HIS A 295 -4.53 -16.94 9.27
C HIS A 295 -4.42 -16.14 7.96
N ASP A 296 -5.21 -15.08 7.78
CA ASP A 296 -5.14 -14.25 6.57
C ASP A 296 -4.17 -13.07 6.75
N TRP A 297 -3.39 -12.79 5.70
CA TRP A 297 -2.33 -11.77 5.71
C TRP A 297 -2.85 -10.38 6.08
N SER A 298 -4.10 -10.07 5.72
CA SER A 298 -4.71 -8.78 6.03
C SER A 298 -4.92 -8.61 7.53
N LYS A 299 -5.56 -9.56 8.21
CA LYS A 299 -5.72 -9.49 9.66
C LYS A 299 -4.39 -9.55 10.40
N MET A 300 -3.40 -10.30 9.91
CA MET A 300 -2.05 -10.28 10.49
C MET A 300 -1.45 -8.86 10.48
N LYS A 301 -1.54 -8.15 9.35
CA LYS A 301 -1.13 -6.75 9.23
C LYS A 301 -1.88 -5.87 10.23
N TYR A 302 -3.21 -5.89 10.21
CA TYR A 302 -3.99 -4.94 11.02
C TYR A 302 -4.02 -5.26 12.51
N LYS A 303 -3.72 -6.50 12.92
CA LYS A 303 -3.50 -6.80 14.34
C LYS A 303 -2.30 -6.02 14.89
N ARG A 304 -1.24 -5.82 14.09
CA ARG A 304 -0.10 -4.98 14.46
C ARG A 304 -0.50 -3.51 14.63
N PHE A 305 -1.40 -3.01 13.77
CA PHE A 305 -1.97 -1.67 13.96
C PHE A 305 -2.76 -1.58 15.27
N VAL A 306 -3.61 -2.58 15.57
CA VAL A 306 -4.34 -2.65 16.84
C VAL A 306 -3.37 -2.58 18.02
N ASP A 307 -2.29 -3.36 17.98
CA ASP A 307 -1.28 -3.36 19.04
C ASP A 307 -0.57 -2.02 19.17
N ALA A 308 -0.17 -1.42 18.04
CA ALA A 308 0.55 -0.16 18.00
C ALA A 308 -0.28 1.05 18.49
N ILE A 309 -1.61 1.00 18.37
CA ILE A 309 -2.49 2.09 18.87
C ILE A 309 -2.92 1.94 20.33
N GLY A 310 -2.47 0.90 21.04
CA GLY A 310 -2.81 0.65 22.44
C GLY A 310 -3.55 -0.67 22.71
N GLY A 311 -3.63 -1.56 21.74
CA GLY A 311 -4.10 -2.94 21.90
C GLY A 311 -5.61 -3.13 21.79
N TRP A 312 -6.06 -4.34 22.12
CA TRP A 312 -7.45 -4.78 21.91
C TRP A 312 -8.47 -3.96 22.69
N SER A 313 -8.14 -3.49 23.89
CA SER A 313 -9.03 -2.66 24.70
C SER A 313 -9.37 -1.33 24.03
N VAL A 314 -8.39 -0.70 23.37
CA VAL A 314 -8.58 0.51 22.57
C VAL A 314 -9.43 0.20 21.34
N LEU A 315 -9.17 -0.91 20.65
CA LEU A 315 -10.03 -1.34 19.54
C LEU A 315 -11.48 -1.54 19.99
N GLN A 316 -11.73 -2.17 21.14
CA GLN A 316 -13.07 -2.37 21.68
C GLN A 316 -13.77 -1.05 22.02
N ALA A 317 -13.04 -0.05 22.53
CA ALA A 317 -13.60 1.29 22.73
C ALA A 317 -14.04 1.95 21.42
N ILE A 318 -13.25 1.80 20.35
CA ILE A 318 -13.59 2.26 19.00
C ILE A 318 -14.82 1.50 18.47
N LEU A 319 -14.82 0.18 18.55
CA LEU A 319 -15.92 -0.68 18.08
C LEU A 319 -17.23 -0.37 18.81
N ALA A 320 -17.21 -0.15 20.12
CA ALA A 320 -18.39 0.23 20.88
C ALA A 320 -18.96 1.58 20.43
N ALA A 321 -18.09 2.57 20.17
CA ALA A 321 -18.52 3.86 19.63
C ALA A 321 -19.16 3.72 18.25
N LEU A 322 -18.52 2.96 17.35
CA LEU A 322 -19.06 2.67 16.02
C LEU A 322 -20.38 1.92 16.09
N ALA A 323 -20.52 0.93 16.97
CA ALA A 323 -21.74 0.14 17.12
C ALA A 323 -22.94 0.99 17.55
N GLN A 324 -22.74 1.97 18.43
CA GLN A 324 -23.83 2.87 18.83
C GLN A 324 -24.26 3.80 17.68
N VAL A 325 -23.31 4.26 16.85
CA VAL A 325 -23.62 5.04 15.64
C VAL A 325 -24.31 4.16 14.59
N ALA A 326 -23.82 2.93 14.41
CA ALA A 326 -24.36 1.93 13.50
C ALA A 326 -25.82 1.61 13.84
N GLN A 327 -26.13 1.42 15.13
CA GLN A 327 -27.48 1.21 15.63
C GLN A 327 -28.41 2.40 15.33
N LYS A 328 -27.95 3.64 15.57
CA LYS A 328 -28.72 4.86 15.30
C LYS A 328 -29.12 4.95 13.82
N HIS A 329 -28.22 4.60 12.91
CA HIS A 329 -28.42 4.71 11.46
C HIS A 329 -28.91 3.42 10.81
N ALA A 330 -29.13 2.35 11.58
CA ALA A 330 -29.45 1.01 11.10
C ALA A 330 -28.50 0.53 9.97
N VAL A 331 -27.21 0.65 10.17
CA VAL A 331 -26.14 0.18 9.26
C VAL A 331 -25.16 -0.72 10.01
N SER A 332 -24.22 -1.36 9.32
CA SER A 332 -23.15 -2.12 9.97
C SER A 332 -22.08 -1.22 10.59
N VAL A 333 -21.30 -1.77 11.53
CA VAL A 333 -20.09 -1.11 12.06
C VAL A 333 -19.12 -0.78 10.93
N SER A 334 -18.98 -1.69 9.97
CA SER A 334 -18.15 -1.52 8.77
C SER A 334 -18.56 -0.29 7.97
N ASN A 335 -19.86 -0.04 7.80
CA ASN A 335 -20.36 1.13 7.07
C ASN A 335 -20.02 2.44 7.77
N VAL A 336 -20.13 2.50 9.11
CA VAL A 336 -19.75 3.70 9.88
C VAL A 336 -18.24 3.96 9.76
N ALA A 337 -17.40 2.93 9.90
CA ALA A 337 -15.96 3.05 9.75
C ALA A 337 -15.56 3.53 8.34
N ALA A 338 -16.17 2.94 7.31
CA ALA A 338 -15.98 3.31 5.92
C ALA A 338 -16.41 4.76 5.63
N ARG A 339 -17.57 5.16 6.13
CA ARG A 339 -18.09 6.53 5.97
C ARG A 339 -17.21 7.56 6.66
N TRP A 340 -16.68 7.27 7.85
CA TRP A 340 -15.76 8.16 8.54
C TRP A 340 -14.51 8.47 7.70
N VAL A 341 -13.96 7.47 7.00
CA VAL A 341 -12.81 7.67 6.09
C VAL A 341 -13.23 8.42 4.82
N LEU A 342 -14.37 8.11 4.22
CA LEU A 342 -14.87 8.81 3.03
C LEU A 342 -15.23 10.28 3.28
N ASP A 343 -15.52 10.66 4.52
CA ASP A 343 -15.77 12.04 4.93
C ASP A 343 -14.49 12.89 5.03
N GLN A 344 -13.31 12.27 4.98
CA GLN A 344 -12.05 13.00 5.05
C GLN A 344 -11.86 13.81 3.75
N PRO A 345 -11.53 15.11 3.83
CA PRO A 345 -11.62 16.01 2.67
C PRO A 345 -10.76 15.58 1.46
N ALA A 346 -9.60 14.97 1.69
CA ALA A 346 -8.70 14.53 0.63
C ALA A 346 -9.12 13.18 0.01
N VAL A 347 -10.03 12.41 0.63
CA VAL A 347 -10.38 11.05 0.21
C VAL A 347 -11.42 11.06 -0.91
N ALA A 348 -10.98 10.70 -2.12
CA ALA A 348 -11.89 10.48 -3.25
C ALA A 348 -12.68 9.18 -3.07
N ALA A 349 -11.99 8.09 -2.71
CA ALA A 349 -12.60 6.78 -2.57
C ALA A 349 -11.90 5.93 -1.50
N ILE A 350 -12.65 4.95 -0.98
CA ILE A 350 -12.10 3.84 -0.20
C ILE A 350 -11.99 2.59 -1.06
N ILE A 351 -11.03 1.72 -0.75
CA ILE A 351 -10.85 0.44 -1.42
C ILE A 351 -11.29 -0.68 -0.48
N VAL A 352 -12.32 -1.41 -0.88
CA VAL A 352 -12.90 -2.53 -0.12
C VAL A 352 -12.61 -3.82 -0.86
N GLY A 353 -12.04 -4.80 -0.15
CA GLY A 353 -11.61 -6.06 -0.74
C GLY A 353 -12.77 -6.95 -1.15
N ALA A 354 -12.63 -7.63 -2.29
CA ALA A 354 -13.55 -8.67 -2.73
C ALA A 354 -12.86 -10.05 -2.73
N ARG A 355 -13.47 -11.03 -2.07
CA ARG A 355 -13.14 -12.46 -2.24
C ARG A 355 -14.03 -13.04 -3.33
N LEU A 356 -13.61 -12.89 -4.58
CA LEU A 356 -14.38 -13.28 -5.76
C LEU A 356 -14.83 -14.75 -5.63
N GLY A 357 -16.14 -14.99 -5.72
CA GLY A 357 -16.73 -16.33 -5.65
C GLY A 357 -16.86 -16.96 -4.25
N GLU A 358 -16.33 -16.35 -3.18
CA GLU A 358 -16.44 -16.89 -1.82
C GLU A 358 -17.44 -16.13 -0.93
N ARG A 359 -17.25 -14.81 -0.79
CA ARG A 359 -18.04 -13.96 0.10
C ARG A 359 -18.17 -12.58 -0.50
N GLU A 360 -19.38 -12.02 -0.40
CA GLU A 360 -19.67 -10.67 -0.85
C GLU A 360 -20.46 -9.87 0.18
N HIS A 361 -20.17 -8.59 0.22
CA HIS A 361 -20.83 -7.63 1.12
C HIS A 361 -21.45 -6.46 0.35
N ARG A 362 -21.66 -6.61 -0.97
CA ARG A 362 -22.14 -5.52 -1.85
C ARG A 362 -23.41 -4.85 -1.34
N ALA A 363 -24.41 -5.65 -0.95
CA ALA A 363 -25.67 -5.13 -0.44
C ALA A 363 -25.51 -4.28 0.83
N ASP A 364 -24.58 -4.65 1.72
CA ASP A 364 -24.26 -3.85 2.91
C ASP A 364 -23.46 -2.60 2.56
N ASN A 365 -22.42 -2.74 1.72
CA ASN A 365 -21.59 -1.63 1.25
C ASN A 365 -22.39 -0.52 0.56
N LEU A 366 -23.47 -0.86 -0.16
CA LEU A 366 -24.37 0.12 -0.79
C LEU A 366 -25.04 1.06 0.22
N ARG A 367 -25.18 0.64 1.49
CA ARG A 367 -25.77 1.48 2.55
C ARG A 367 -24.85 2.62 2.96
N ILE A 368 -23.55 2.57 2.64
CA ILE A 368 -22.59 3.65 2.89
C ILE A 368 -22.99 4.93 2.13
N SER A 369 -23.54 4.79 0.91
CA SER A 369 -23.99 5.92 0.09
C SER A 369 -25.05 6.76 0.81
N GLY A 370 -25.99 6.13 1.51
CA GLY A 370 -27.05 6.84 2.24
C GLY A 370 -26.67 7.32 3.64
N LEU A 371 -25.49 6.96 4.15
CA LEU A 371 -25.08 7.26 5.52
C LEU A 371 -24.51 8.68 5.61
N VAL A 372 -25.00 9.46 6.58
CA VAL A 372 -24.47 10.79 6.93
C VAL A 372 -24.19 10.81 8.43
N LEU A 373 -22.94 11.06 8.81
CA LEU A 373 -22.54 11.19 10.21
C LEU A 373 -22.76 12.64 10.67
N ASP A 374 -23.58 12.81 11.70
CA ASP A 374 -23.79 14.13 12.33
C ASP A 374 -22.72 14.44 13.39
N ASP A 375 -22.76 15.65 13.95
CA ASP A 375 -21.77 16.11 14.92
C ASP A 375 -21.71 15.24 16.18
N ARG A 376 -22.84 14.64 16.59
CA ARG A 376 -22.87 13.75 17.75
C ARG A 376 -22.20 12.41 17.43
N ASP A 377 -22.39 11.91 16.21
CA ASP A 377 -21.73 10.70 15.73
C ASP A 377 -20.21 10.91 15.68
N ARG A 378 -19.78 12.04 15.11
CA ARG A 378 -18.36 12.41 15.03
C ARG A 378 -17.74 12.57 16.41
N ALA A 379 -18.36 13.35 17.30
CA ALA A 379 -17.86 13.56 18.66
C ALA A 379 -17.73 12.24 19.44
N ARG A 380 -18.64 11.29 19.23
CA ARG A 380 -18.56 9.96 19.84
C ARG A 380 -17.37 9.15 19.32
N ILE A 381 -17.15 9.15 18.01
CA ILE A 381 -16.00 8.47 17.39
C ILE A 381 -14.70 9.12 17.87
N ASP A 382 -14.63 10.45 17.88
CA ASP A 382 -13.45 11.21 18.30
C ASP A 382 -13.09 10.94 19.77
N ALA A 383 -14.09 10.85 20.66
CA ALA A 383 -13.88 10.50 22.06
C ALA A 383 -13.30 9.09 22.25
N ALA A 384 -13.65 8.13 21.37
CA ALA A 384 -13.04 6.80 21.39
C ALA A 384 -11.61 6.83 20.83
N LEU A 385 -11.40 7.55 19.74
CA LEU A 385 -10.09 7.72 19.09
C LEU A 385 -9.08 8.48 19.97
N ALA A 386 -9.54 9.33 20.88
CA ALA A 386 -8.68 10.04 21.84
C ALA A 386 -7.99 9.09 22.84
N LYS A 387 -8.48 7.85 22.97
CA LYS A 387 -7.86 6.80 23.81
C LYS A 387 -6.74 6.05 23.10
N SER A 388 -6.56 6.27 21.80
CA SER A 388 -5.54 5.59 21.02
C SER A 388 -4.20 6.32 21.09
N VAL A 389 -3.10 5.57 20.99
CA VAL A 389 -1.77 6.11 20.71
C VAL A 389 -1.73 6.56 19.24
N ARG A 390 -1.04 7.68 18.97
CA ARG A 390 -0.77 8.12 17.59
C ARG A 390 0.42 7.34 17.06
N LEU A 391 0.26 6.75 15.88
CA LEU A 391 1.37 6.11 15.20
C LEU A 391 2.41 7.15 14.80
N PRO A 392 3.72 6.87 14.97
CA PRO A 392 4.77 7.80 14.58
C PRO A 392 4.90 7.88 13.05
N GLY A 393 5.56 8.94 12.59
CA GLY A 393 5.87 9.14 11.18
C GLY A 393 4.65 9.51 10.35
N ASP A 394 4.75 9.26 9.05
CA ASP A 394 3.75 9.57 8.04
C ASP A 394 3.10 8.29 7.48
N CYS A 395 2.00 8.41 6.74
CA CYS A 395 1.45 7.27 6.01
C CYS A 395 2.46 6.78 4.95
N GLY A 396 2.52 5.47 4.74
CA GLY A 396 3.53 4.82 3.91
C GLY A 396 4.78 4.39 4.68
N ASP A 397 5.06 4.98 5.86
CA ASP A 397 6.18 4.56 6.70
C ASP A 397 6.04 3.13 7.21
N GLU A 398 4.82 2.58 7.29
CA GLU A 398 4.60 1.19 7.71
C GLU A 398 5.33 0.15 6.84
N TYR A 399 5.77 0.52 5.64
CA TYR A 399 6.57 -0.30 4.74
C TYR A 399 8.08 -0.07 4.83
N ARG A 400 8.53 1.05 5.42
CA ARG A 400 9.92 1.54 5.29
C ARG A 400 10.59 1.92 6.61
N ARG A 401 9.82 2.19 7.68
CA ARG A 401 10.33 2.60 8.98
C ARG A 401 9.72 1.75 10.10
N PRO A 402 10.50 1.38 11.14
CA PRO A 402 9.96 0.77 12.34
C PRO A 402 8.96 1.69 13.08
N PRO A 403 7.91 1.14 13.70
CA PRO A 403 7.50 -0.27 13.60
C PRO A 403 6.92 -0.58 12.22
N TYR A 404 7.41 -1.66 11.58
CA TYR A 404 6.86 -2.14 10.32
C TYR A 404 5.48 -2.75 10.56
N LEU A 405 4.45 -2.22 9.89
CA LEU A 405 3.07 -2.67 10.05
C LEU A 405 2.59 -3.33 8.75
N THR A 406 3.21 -4.45 8.41
CA THR A 406 2.90 -5.26 7.23
C THR A 406 2.48 -6.68 7.61
N ALA A 407 2.04 -7.48 6.64
CA ALA A 407 1.61 -8.85 6.89
C ALA A 407 2.76 -9.74 7.41
N SER A 408 3.95 -9.63 6.82
CA SER A 408 5.16 -10.32 7.29
C SER A 408 5.69 -9.77 8.61
N GLY A 409 5.29 -8.55 8.98
CA GLY A 409 5.78 -7.87 10.16
C GLY A 409 7.13 -7.26 9.92
N ASP A 410 8.18 -8.07 10.00
CA ASP A 410 9.53 -7.60 9.75
C ASP A 410 9.84 -7.61 8.25
N LEU A 411 10.11 -6.42 7.71
CA LEU A 411 10.59 -6.24 6.35
C LEU A 411 12.09 -5.90 6.30
N SER A 412 12.78 -5.87 7.46
CA SER A 412 14.20 -5.54 7.54
C SER A 412 15.03 -6.36 6.56
N HIS A 413 14.86 -7.68 6.53
CA HIS A 413 15.57 -8.56 5.61
C HIS A 413 15.30 -8.25 4.13
N HIS A 414 14.06 -7.88 3.76
CA HIS A 414 13.76 -7.49 2.39
C HIS A 414 14.45 -6.17 2.02
N LEU A 415 14.49 -5.20 2.93
CA LEU A 415 15.18 -3.93 2.74
C LEU A 415 16.71 -4.10 2.72
N GLU A 416 17.26 -4.97 3.56
CA GLU A 416 18.70 -5.32 3.61
C GLU A 416 19.18 -5.97 2.30
N THR A 417 18.29 -6.66 1.59
CA THR A 417 18.60 -7.26 0.28
C THR A 417 18.51 -6.28 -0.89
N VAL A 418 18.01 -5.06 -0.68
CA VAL A 418 17.95 -4.06 -1.75
C VAL A 418 19.39 -3.69 -2.14
N PRO A 419 19.73 -3.70 -3.44
CA PRO A 419 21.06 -3.33 -3.89
C PRO A 419 21.47 -1.95 -3.37
N LYS A 420 22.70 -1.87 -2.85
CA LYS A 420 23.31 -0.57 -2.51
C LYS A 420 23.31 0.31 -3.74
N VAL A 421 22.85 1.55 -3.57
CA VAL A 421 22.71 2.53 -4.65
C VAL A 421 24.07 2.84 -5.29
N PHE A 422 25.12 2.97 -4.47
CA PHE A 422 26.46 3.28 -4.96
C PHE A 422 27.43 2.12 -4.71
N ARG A 423 28.35 1.94 -5.66
CA ARG A 423 29.41 0.95 -5.55
C ARG A 423 30.59 1.53 -4.78
N ALA A 424 30.95 0.91 -3.65
CA ALA A 424 32.18 1.25 -2.93
C ALA A 424 33.42 0.81 -3.72
N ALA A 425 34.42 1.69 -3.78
CA ALA A 425 35.72 1.45 -4.40
C ALA A 425 36.85 1.71 -3.38
N ALA A 426 37.89 0.87 -3.39
CA ALA A 426 39.08 1.06 -2.56
C ALA A 426 39.96 2.21 -3.09
N TYR A 427 40.66 2.91 -2.20
CA TYR A 427 41.70 3.86 -2.61
C TYR A 427 43.01 3.15 -2.96
N GLY A 428 43.08 2.63 -4.19
CA GLY A 428 44.27 1.93 -4.66
C GLY A 428 44.66 0.80 -3.70
N THR A 429 45.86 0.85 -3.13
CA THR A 429 46.39 -0.16 -2.19
C THR A 429 46.06 0.10 -0.72
N ARG A 430 45.38 1.21 -0.37
CA ARG A 430 45.03 1.51 1.02
C ARG A 430 43.80 0.73 1.45
N CYS A 431 44.00 -0.31 2.25
CA CYS A 431 42.95 -1.24 2.68
C CYS A 431 41.96 -0.64 3.69
N ASP A 432 42.32 0.45 4.37
CA ASP A 432 41.51 1.13 5.39
C ASP A 432 40.65 2.28 4.84
N ARG A 433 40.68 2.48 3.52
CA ARG A 433 40.02 3.62 2.87
C ARG A 433 39.20 3.20 1.65
N SER A 434 37.93 3.58 1.65
CA SER A 434 37.02 3.41 0.51
C SER A 434 36.30 4.71 0.17
N ARG A 435 35.77 4.79 -1.05
CA ARG A 435 34.93 5.88 -1.53
C ARG A 435 33.73 5.35 -2.29
N ILE A 436 32.75 6.21 -2.44
CA ILE A 436 31.67 6.07 -3.41
C ILE A 436 31.59 7.34 -4.24
N ASP A 437 31.29 7.18 -5.52
CA ASP A 437 31.00 8.27 -6.43
C ASP A 437 29.52 8.16 -6.83
N SER A 438 28.83 9.30 -6.91
CA SER A 438 27.40 9.37 -7.20
C SER A 438 27.09 9.39 -8.69
N GLY A 439 28.10 9.58 -9.54
CA GLY A 439 27.94 9.77 -10.99
C GLY A 439 27.62 11.23 -11.35
N SER A 440 27.78 12.15 -10.40
CA SER A 440 27.57 13.58 -10.66
C SER A 440 28.66 14.11 -11.58
N MET A 441 28.29 14.98 -12.52
CA MET A 441 29.26 15.62 -13.43
C MET A 441 30.35 16.41 -12.69
N TRP A 442 30.09 16.85 -11.46
CA TRP A 442 31.04 17.64 -10.67
C TRP A 442 32.19 16.82 -10.10
N GLU A 443 31.98 15.55 -9.79
CA GLU A 443 32.98 14.68 -9.13
C GLU A 443 34.30 14.60 -9.91
N PRO A 444 34.31 14.28 -11.23
CA PRO A 444 35.54 14.24 -12.00
C PRO A 444 36.14 15.63 -12.27
N ILE A 445 35.32 16.68 -12.33
CA ILE A 445 35.77 18.05 -12.64
C ILE A 445 36.45 18.69 -11.42
N CYS A 446 35.82 18.56 -10.25
CA CYS A 446 36.25 19.20 -9.01
C CYS A 446 37.17 18.30 -8.16
N GLY A 447 37.32 17.02 -8.50
CA GLY A 447 38.25 16.10 -7.84
C GLY A 447 37.80 15.67 -6.44
N TYR A 448 36.53 15.32 -6.28
CA TYR A 448 35.98 14.82 -5.01
C TYR A 448 35.15 13.55 -5.22
N SER A 449 34.87 12.86 -4.11
CA SER A 449 33.94 11.71 -4.07
C SER A 449 32.71 12.08 -3.25
N ARG A 450 31.54 11.53 -3.60
CA ARG A 450 30.30 11.77 -2.85
C ARG A 450 30.47 11.46 -1.37
N ALA A 451 31.13 10.36 -1.03
CA ALA A 451 31.55 10.06 0.33
C ALA A 451 32.84 9.23 0.38
N VAL A 452 33.58 9.38 1.47
CA VAL A 452 34.82 8.64 1.76
C VAL A 452 34.71 8.01 3.14
N ARG A 453 35.06 6.73 3.26
CA ARG A 453 35.27 6.06 4.54
C ARG A 453 36.76 5.91 4.81
N VAL A 454 37.20 6.33 6.00
CA VAL A 454 38.55 6.12 6.54
C VAL A 454 38.41 5.47 7.91
N GLY A 455 38.80 4.21 8.03
CA GLY A 455 38.56 3.43 9.25
C GLY A 455 37.07 3.39 9.62
N ASN A 456 36.74 3.96 10.78
CA ASN A 456 35.37 4.02 11.29
C ASN A 456 34.63 5.34 10.97
N ARG A 457 35.25 6.28 10.25
CA ARG A 457 34.62 7.56 9.88
C ARG A 457 34.16 7.55 8.44
N ILE A 458 32.91 7.96 8.22
CA ILE A 458 32.36 8.22 6.89
C ILE A 458 32.15 9.74 6.77
N LEU A 459 32.80 10.34 5.78
CA LEU A 459 32.72 11.76 5.48
C LEU A 459 31.94 11.92 4.18
N VAL A 460 30.77 12.55 4.25
CA VAL A 460 29.94 12.85 3.09
C VAL A 460 30.21 14.29 2.67
N SER A 461 30.59 14.49 1.41
CA SER A 461 30.87 15.82 0.87
C SER A 461 29.60 16.71 0.92
N GLY A 462 29.71 17.99 0.60
CA GLY A 462 28.55 18.86 0.40
C GLY A 462 27.63 18.35 -0.72
N THR A 463 26.36 18.15 -0.39
CA THR A 463 25.39 17.43 -1.23
C THR A 463 24.26 18.35 -1.63
N THR A 464 24.08 18.52 -2.93
CA THR A 464 22.97 19.27 -3.54
C THR A 464 21.98 18.34 -4.23
N ALA A 465 20.82 18.90 -4.60
CA ALA A 465 19.70 18.17 -5.19
C ALA A 465 19.88 17.86 -6.69
N THR A 466 21.06 17.38 -7.09
CA THR A 466 21.37 16.97 -8.46
C THR A 466 20.99 15.50 -8.70
N HIS A 467 20.16 15.22 -9.70
CA HIS A 467 19.82 13.87 -10.12
C HIS A 467 20.50 13.50 -11.44
N GLY A 468 20.97 12.25 -11.54
CA GLY A 468 21.76 11.77 -12.66
C GLY A 468 22.97 12.67 -12.94
N SER A 469 23.21 12.97 -14.22
CA SER A 469 24.36 13.75 -14.66
C SER A 469 24.27 15.25 -14.35
N GLY A 470 23.11 15.79 -13.96
CA GLY A 470 22.99 17.24 -13.74
C GLY A 470 21.59 17.82 -13.51
N ALA A 471 20.52 17.02 -13.53
CA ALA A 471 19.17 17.54 -13.40
C ALA A 471 18.90 18.07 -11.99
N ILE A 472 18.40 19.30 -11.86
CA ILE A 472 18.06 19.88 -10.55
C ILE A 472 16.68 19.35 -10.12
N VAL A 473 16.62 18.70 -8.96
CA VAL A 473 15.38 18.21 -8.35
C VAL A 473 14.76 19.32 -7.52
N CYS A 474 13.44 19.54 -7.67
CA CYS A 474 12.69 20.51 -6.86
C CYS A 474 13.25 21.95 -6.88
N LYS A 475 13.58 22.48 -8.08
CA LYS A 475 14.08 23.86 -8.22
C LYS A 475 13.12 24.86 -7.55
N GLY A 476 13.62 25.65 -6.59
CA GLY A 476 12.83 26.62 -5.83
C GLY A 476 12.00 26.05 -4.67
N ASP A 477 12.09 24.75 -4.36
CA ASP A 477 11.43 24.14 -3.20
C ASP A 477 12.47 23.56 -2.22
N VAL A 478 12.83 24.36 -1.21
CA VAL A 478 13.84 24.03 -0.18
C VAL A 478 13.54 22.71 0.53
N ALA A 479 12.27 22.44 0.85
CA ALA A 479 11.87 21.19 1.49
C ALA A 479 12.14 19.98 0.58
N GLY A 480 11.69 20.01 -0.67
CA GLY A 480 11.89 18.93 -1.65
C GLY A 480 13.37 18.71 -1.98
N GLN A 481 14.17 19.78 -2.11
CA GLN A 481 15.62 19.65 -2.24
C GLN A 481 16.24 18.97 -1.01
N THR A 482 15.83 19.37 0.20
CA THR A 482 16.33 18.79 1.45
C THR A 482 16.01 17.30 1.55
N VAL A 483 14.79 16.87 1.21
CA VAL A 483 14.39 15.43 1.21
C VAL A 483 15.34 14.65 0.31
N TYR A 484 15.44 15.06 -0.96
CA TYR A 484 16.27 14.37 -1.95
C TYR A 484 17.75 14.35 -1.57
N ILE A 485 18.27 15.44 -0.97
CA ILE A 485 19.64 15.51 -0.47
C ILE A 485 19.86 14.50 0.66
N LEU A 486 18.95 14.43 1.63
CA LEU A 486 19.07 13.52 2.78
C LEU A 486 18.98 12.05 2.36
N ASP A 487 18.11 11.70 1.41
CA ASP A 487 18.07 10.35 0.85
C ASP A 487 19.39 9.97 0.19
N LYS A 488 19.99 10.90 -0.57
CA LYS A 488 21.29 10.68 -1.20
C LYS A 488 22.41 10.53 -0.16
N ILE A 489 22.37 11.31 0.92
CA ILE A 489 23.31 11.17 2.05
C ILE A 489 23.14 9.79 2.71
N ALA A 490 21.90 9.37 2.97
CA ALA A 490 21.59 8.05 3.52
C ALA A 490 22.13 6.93 2.63
N ALA A 491 21.87 6.99 1.33
CA ALA A 491 22.38 6.05 0.32
C ALA A 491 23.92 6.00 0.30
N SER A 492 24.57 7.16 0.44
CA SER A 492 26.03 7.27 0.45
C SER A 492 26.65 6.59 1.68
N ILE A 493 26.07 6.81 2.85
CA ILE A 493 26.51 6.21 4.11
C ILE A 493 26.26 4.70 4.10
N ALA A 494 25.07 4.26 3.69
CA ALA A 494 24.71 2.84 3.56
C ALA A 494 25.64 2.09 2.61
N SER A 495 26.00 2.72 1.50
CA SER A 495 26.93 2.13 0.52
C SER A 495 28.32 1.86 1.12
N LEU A 496 28.75 2.69 2.07
CA LEU A 496 30.01 2.54 2.83
C LEU A 496 29.86 1.72 4.13
N GLY A 497 28.69 1.14 4.38
CA GLY A 497 28.44 0.22 5.51
C GLY A 497 28.11 0.91 6.83
N GLY A 498 27.60 2.15 6.80
CA GLY A 498 26.95 2.77 7.95
C GLY A 498 25.44 2.90 7.77
N SER A 499 24.81 3.67 8.64
CA SER A 499 23.39 4.04 8.64
C SER A 499 23.21 5.50 9.03
N LEU A 500 22.00 6.04 8.90
CA LEU A 500 21.71 7.38 9.43
C LEU A 500 21.91 7.46 10.95
N GLY A 501 21.73 6.35 11.68
CA GLY A 501 21.97 6.28 13.13
C GLY A 501 23.43 6.53 13.51
N ASP A 502 24.37 6.31 12.59
CA ASP A 502 25.80 6.57 12.80
C ASP A 502 26.17 8.05 12.57
N VAL A 503 25.25 8.88 12.07
CA VAL A 503 25.51 10.30 11.79
C VAL A 503 25.69 11.05 13.10
N VAL A 504 26.87 11.66 13.26
CA VAL A 504 27.23 12.46 14.43
C VAL A 504 27.18 13.96 14.16
N ARG A 505 27.22 14.38 12.88
CA ARG A 505 27.15 15.79 12.49
C ARG A 505 26.48 16.01 11.14
N THR A 506 25.70 17.07 11.03
CA THR A 506 25.24 17.67 9.76
C THR A 506 25.60 19.15 9.71
N ARG A 507 25.94 19.67 8.53
CA ARG A 507 25.94 21.12 8.28
C ARG A 507 25.08 21.43 7.06
N ILE A 508 24.22 22.41 7.20
CA ILE A 508 23.20 22.80 6.22
C ILE A 508 23.49 24.24 5.81
N TYR A 509 23.70 24.44 4.52
CA TYR A 509 23.96 25.74 3.91
C TYR A 509 22.73 26.13 3.09
N LEU A 510 22.17 27.31 3.39
CA LEU A 510 21.00 27.86 2.70
C LEU A 510 21.38 29.10 1.91
N ARG A 511 20.76 29.26 0.74
CA ARG A 511 20.85 30.50 -0.03
C ARG A 511 20.03 31.65 0.58
N ASP A 512 18.93 31.33 1.25
CA ASP A 512 18.03 32.29 1.90
C ASP A 512 17.63 31.78 3.29
N ALA A 513 18.09 32.46 4.33
CA ALA A 513 17.84 32.13 5.73
C ALA A 513 16.35 32.13 6.06
N ARG A 514 15.51 32.86 5.33
CA ARG A 514 14.05 32.90 5.59
C ARG A 514 13.39 31.54 5.33
N GLN A 515 14.04 30.66 4.56
CA GLN A 515 13.58 29.30 4.28
C GLN A 515 14.09 28.26 5.29
N TRP A 516 14.73 28.69 6.39
CA TRP A 516 15.34 27.81 7.39
C TRP A 516 14.38 26.72 7.90
N GLU A 517 13.12 27.08 8.11
CA GLU A 517 12.14 26.19 8.73
C GLU A 517 11.80 25.01 7.81
N ALA A 518 11.74 25.24 6.50
CA ALA A 518 11.47 24.18 5.52
C ALA A 518 12.57 23.11 5.55
N ALA A 519 13.85 23.53 5.55
CA ALA A 519 14.98 22.62 5.65
C ALA A 519 15.06 21.95 7.04
N ALA A 520 14.85 22.71 8.11
CA ALA A 520 14.95 22.20 9.49
C ALA A 520 13.85 21.16 9.81
N ARG A 521 12.62 21.35 9.33
CA ARG A 521 11.53 20.38 9.53
C ARG A 521 11.81 19.05 8.82
N VAL A 522 12.32 19.11 7.59
CA VAL A 522 12.73 17.90 6.86
C VAL A 522 13.90 17.22 7.58
N HIS A 523 14.92 17.96 7.97
CA HIS A 523 16.04 17.41 8.76
C HIS A 523 15.55 16.73 10.05
N GLY A 524 14.63 17.36 10.78
CA GLY A 524 14.00 16.79 11.97
C GLY A 524 13.26 15.48 11.71
N ALA A 525 12.67 15.29 10.52
CA ALA A 525 11.99 14.05 10.14
C ALA A 525 12.97 12.86 9.91
N TYR A 526 14.25 13.14 9.63
CA TYR A 526 15.29 12.10 9.48
C TYR A 526 16.04 11.89 10.79
N PHE A 527 16.36 12.97 11.52
CA PHE A 527 17.29 12.95 12.63
C PHE A 527 16.67 13.23 14.00
N GLY A 528 15.35 13.39 14.12
CA GLY A 528 14.69 13.76 15.38
C GLY A 528 15.02 12.84 16.56
N ALA A 529 15.17 11.54 16.31
CA ALA A 529 15.60 10.56 17.32
C ALA A 529 17.13 10.44 17.45
N ILE A 530 17.87 10.64 16.35
CA ILE A 530 19.34 10.47 16.29
C ILE A 530 20.07 11.66 16.94
N ARG A 531 19.57 12.88 16.69
CA ARG A 531 20.06 14.15 17.26
C ARG A 531 21.58 14.38 17.06
N PRO A 532 22.08 14.38 15.80
CA PRO A 532 23.47 14.73 15.53
C PRO A 532 23.76 16.19 15.87
N ALA A 533 25.03 16.54 16.05
CA ALA A 533 25.45 17.94 16.08
C ALA A 533 25.03 18.62 14.77
N ASN A 534 24.36 19.76 14.85
CA ASN A 534 23.81 20.43 13.66
C ASN A 534 24.28 21.88 13.57
N THR A 535 24.53 22.35 12.35
CA THR A 535 24.81 23.75 12.04
C THR A 535 23.98 24.13 10.81
N LEU A 536 23.24 25.24 10.91
CA LEU A 536 22.41 25.78 9.84
C LEU A 536 22.82 27.23 9.61
N VAL A 537 23.28 27.56 8.41
CA VAL A 537 23.82 28.89 8.08
C VAL A 537 23.34 29.36 6.72
N GLU A 538 23.23 30.68 6.56
CA GLU A 538 23.06 31.31 5.25
C GLU A 538 24.42 31.54 4.59
N VAL A 539 24.49 31.33 3.28
CA VAL A 539 25.66 31.63 2.44
C VAL A 539 25.27 32.56 1.30
N SER A 540 26.23 33.36 0.82
CA SER A 540 25.97 34.34 -0.26
C SER A 540 25.47 33.70 -1.55
N ALA A 541 25.98 32.51 -1.89
CA ALA A 541 25.55 31.72 -3.04
C ALA A 541 25.96 30.24 -2.86
N LEU A 542 25.23 29.36 -3.55
CA LEU A 542 25.63 27.97 -3.82
C LEU A 542 26.07 27.86 -5.28
N ILE A 543 26.94 26.89 -5.59
CA ILE A 543 27.39 26.66 -6.98
C ILE A 543 26.29 25.91 -7.74
N GLY A 544 25.70 26.56 -8.74
CA GLY A 544 24.52 26.08 -9.47
C GLY A 544 23.23 26.72 -8.96
N GLU A 545 22.09 26.30 -9.50
CA GLU A 545 20.78 26.86 -9.12
C GLU A 545 20.12 26.07 -7.97
N TYR A 546 20.88 25.86 -6.90
CA TYR A 546 20.41 25.16 -5.70
C TYR A 546 20.06 26.16 -4.58
N ASP A 547 19.16 25.74 -3.71
CA ASP A 547 18.72 26.52 -2.55
C ASP A 547 19.28 25.97 -1.24
N VAL A 548 19.67 24.68 -1.24
CA VAL A 548 20.20 23.95 -0.08
C VAL A 548 21.38 23.08 -0.48
N GLU A 549 22.40 23.05 0.38
CA GLU A 549 23.48 22.08 0.36
C GLU A 549 23.69 21.49 1.76
N ILE A 550 23.88 20.17 1.86
CA ILE A 550 24.06 19.48 3.14
C ILE A 550 25.29 18.59 3.10
N GLU A 551 26.12 18.67 4.14
CA GLU A 551 27.18 17.72 4.43
C GLU A 551 26.87 16.92 5.69
N ALA A 552 27.45 15.73 5.80
CA ALA A 552 27.27 14.86 6.95
C ALA A 552 28.55 14.10 7.31
N GLU A 553 28.71 13.80 8.59
CA GLU A 553 29.75 12.93 9.13
C GLU A 553 29.10 11.83 9.96
N ALA A 554 29.52 10.59 9.72
CA ALA A 554 29.10 9.41 10.47
C ALA A 554 30.29 8.64 11.06
N VAL A 555 30.06 8.01 12.21
CA VAL A 555 31.03 7.19 12.94
C VAL A 555 30.41 5.80 13.14
N VAL A 556 30.92 4.81 12.43
CA VAL A 556 30.46 3.42 12.54
C VAL A 556 31.19 2.69 13.66
N ALA A 557 30.54 1.66 14.22
CA ALA A 557 31.11 0.82 15.28
C ALA A 557 32.25 -0.09 14.80
#